data_AF-A0A2A7ALR3-F1
#
_entry.id   AF-A0A2A7ALR3-F1
#
_cell.length_a   1.000
_cell.length_b   1.000
_cell.length_c   1.000
_cell.angle_alpha   90.00
_cell.angle_beta   90.00
_cell.angle_gamma   90.00
#
_symmetry.space_group_name_H-M   'P 1'
#
loop_
_entity.id
_entity.type
_entity.pdbx_description
1 polymer ?
#
loop_
_entity_poly.entity_id
_entity_poly.type
_entity_poly.pdbx_seq_one_letter_code
_entity_poly.pdbx_strand_id
1 'polypeptide(L)'
;MYTSAELFNMAADPEASMAAFLNSITLSVPDDASDCIDLDAEKERLSVIWDLAHLSMRELVDRTGLSQTAFAKRAGIPLRTVQNWCAGSRDCPAYVRFLLAEHYNLL
;
A
#
# COMPACT_ATOMS: atom_id res chain seq x y z
N MET A 1 2.55 1.86 18.03
CA MET A 1 1.89 1.13 16.93
C MET A 1 2.01 1.98 15.67
N TYR A 2 2.51 1.41 14.57
CA TYR A 2 2.66 2.16 13.30
C TYR A 2 1.30 2.40 12.65
N THR A 3 1.14 3.55 12.01
CA THR A 3 -0.03 3.87 11.17
C THR A 3 0.05 3.14 9.83
N SER A 4 -1.09 2.98 9.13
CA SER A 4 -1.10 2.38 7.79
C SER A 4 -0.19 3.12 6.80
N ALA A 5 -0.07 4.44 6.93
CA ALA A 5 0.80 5.25 6.08
C ALA A 5 2.28 4.98 6.36
N GLU A 6 2.68 4.86 7.63
CA GLU A 6 4.05 4.49 8.02
C GLU A 6 4.39 3.08 7.54
N LEU A 7 3.48 2.12 7.75
CA LEU A 7 3.62 0.74 7.27
C LEU A 7 3.76 0.70 5.74
N PHE A 8 2.94 1.45 5.01
CA PHE A 8 3.02 1.48 3.54
C PHE A 8 4.34 2.08 3.06
N ASN A 9 4.83 3.15 3.71
CA ASN A 9 6.12 3.74 3.35
C ASN A 9 7.29 2.79 3.66
N MET A 10 7.25 2.08 4.80
CA MET A 10 8.24 1.05 5.12
C MET A 10 8.20 -0.11 4.12
N ALA A 11 7.01 -0.53 3.69
CA ALA A 11 6.86 -1.58 2.68
C ALA A 11 7.29 -1.12 1.28
N ALA A 12 7.18 0.18 0.97
CA ALA A 12 7.56 0.73 -0.33
C ALA A 12 9.07 1.02 -0.47
N ASP A 13 9.84 0.86 0.61
CA ASP A 13 11.30 1.03 0.58
C ASP A 13 11.93 -0.11 -0.24
N PRO A 14 12.73 0.19 -1.29
CA PRO A 14 13.36 -0.84 -2.10
C PRO A 14 14.36 -1.72 -1.33
N GLU A 15 14.86 -1.28 -0.18
CA GLU A 15 15.73 -2.08 0.69
C GLU A 15 14.94 -2.94 1.70
N ALA A 16 13.63 -2.74 1.81
CA ALA A 16 12.81 -3.54 2.71
C ALA A 16 12.70 -4.98 2.22
N SER A 17 12.67 -5.91 3.17
CA SER A 17 12.35 -7.32 2.90
C SER A 17 10.98 -7.66 3.49
N MET A 18 10.21 -8.48 2.79
CA MET A 18 8.88 -8.92 3.26
C MET A 18 8.97 -9.55 4.65
N ALA A 19 10.02 -10.35 4.90
CA ALA A 19 10.27 -10.96 6.20
C ALA A 19 10.54 -9.92 7.30
N ALA A 20 11.38 -8.92 7.04
CA ALA A 20 11.63 -7.85 8.02
C ALA A 20 10.38 -7.00 8.28
N PHE A 21 9.62 -6.70 7.21
CA PHE A 21 8.39 -5.92 7.29
C PHE A 21 7.31 -6.64 8.12
N LEU A 22 7.05 -7.92 7.85
CA LEU A 22 6.09 -8.73 8.61
C LEU A 22 6.52 -8.93 10.07
N ASN A 23 7.82 -8.83 10.37
CA ASN A 23 8.35 -8.90 11.74
C ASN A 23 8.40 -7.53 12.44
N SER A 24 8.02 -6.42 11.78
CA SER A 24 8.00 -5.09 12.43
C SER A 24 7.00 -5.02 13.61
N ILE A 25 5.96 -5.86 13.58
CA ILE A 25 4.96 -6.01 14.65
C ILE A 25 5.51 -6.68 15.91
N THR A 26 6.46 -7.62 15.82
CA THR A 26 6.99 -8.33 17.00
C THR A 26 7.88 -7.45 17.88
N LEU A 27 8.37 -6.32 17.37
CA LEU A 27 9.24 -5.39 18.09
C LEU A 27 8.49 -4.25 18.82
N SER A 28 7.19 -4.08 18.58
CA SER A 28 6.40 -2.97 19.13
C SER A 28 5.33 -3.39 20.16
N VAL A 29 5.21 -4.68 20.46
CA VAL A 29 4.30 -5.18 21.51
C VAL A 29 5.05 -5.18 22.84
N PRO A 30 4.59 -4.44 23.85
CA PRO A 30 5.20 -4.51 25.17
C PRO A 30 4.89 -5.88 25.80
N ASP A 31 5.86 -6.46 26.50
CA ASP A 31 5.86 -7.82 27.07
C ASP A 31 4.72 -8.05 28.09
N ASP A 32 4.03 -6.98 28.50
CA ASP A 32 2.93 -6.94 29.45
C ASP A 32 1.55 -6.61 28.83
N ALA A 33 1.43 -6.54 27.50
CA ALA A 33 0.16 -6.28 26.83
C ALA A 33 -0.81 -7.47 26.99
N SER A 34 -1.83 -7.29 27.83
CA SER A 34 -2.98 -8.20 27.98
C SER A 34 -3.90 -8.23 26.74
N ASP A 35 -3.64 -7.39 25.75
CA ASP A 35 -4.36 -7.41 24.48
C ASP A 35 -3.78 -8.54 23.62
N CYS A 36 -4.50 -9.65 23.56
CA CYS A 36 -4.23 -10.73 22.63
C CYS A 36 -4.44 -10.18 21.21
N ILE A 37 -3.40 -9.56 20.65
CA ILE A 37 -3.36 -9.21 19.23
C ILE A 37 -3.51 -10.53 18.48
N ASP A 38 -4.54 -10.62 17.66
CA ASP A 38 -4.66 -11.73 16.71
C ASP A 38 -3.51 -11.60 15.71
N LEU A 39 -2.43 -12.33 15.99
CA LEU A 39 -1.20 -12.31 15.21
C LEU A 39 -1.45 -12.77 13.77
N ASP A 40 -2.47 -13.57 13.52
CA ASP A 40 -2.80 -14.05 12.18
C ASP A 40 -3.55 -12.97 11.39
N ALA A 41 -4.54 -12.33 12.02
CA ALA A 41 -5.25 -11.20 11.40
C ALA A 41 -4.32 -10.00 11.10
N GLU A 42 -3.38 -9.71 12.00
CA GLU A 42 -2.42 -8.62 11.78
C GLU A 42 -1.39 -8.96 10.69
N LYS A 43 -0.92 -10.21 10.62
CA LYS A 43 -0.07 -10.66 9.50
C LYS A 43 -0.79 -10.58 8.17
N GLU A 44 -2.09 -10.90 8.11
CA GLU A 44 -2.89 -10.76 6.90
C GLU A 44 -2.97 -9.29 6.47
N ARG A 45 -3.29 -8.39 7.40
CA ARG A 45 -3.30 -6.94 7.16
C ARG A 45 -1.97 -6.43 6.62
N LEU A 46 -0.84 -6.82 7.24
CA LEU A 46 0.48 -6.42 6.77
C LEU A 46 0.79 -7.01 5.39
N SER A 47 0.39 -8.24 5.11
CA SER A 47 0.58 -8.85 3.79
C SER A 47 -0.16 -8.06 2.70
N VAL A 48 -1.39 -7.60 2.98
CA VAL A 48 -2.13 -6.71 2.07
C VAL A 48 -1.38 -5.40 1.81
N ILE A 49 -0.85 -4.76 2.87
CA ILE A 49 -0.06 -3.53 2.74
C ILE A 49 1.19 -3.77 1.89
N TRP A 50 1.90 -4.87 2.15
CA TRP A 50 3.09 -5.27 1.40
C TRP A 50 2.78 -5.45 -0.08
N ASP A 51 1.76 -6.23 -0.40
CA ASP A 51 1.36 -6.50 -1.78
C ASP A 51 1.01 -5.20 -2.51
N LEU A 52 0.18 -4.34 -1.90
CA LEU A 52 -0.20 -3.05 -2.50
C LEU A 52 0.97 -2.09 -2.67
N ALA A 53 1.94 -2.09 -1.74
CA ALA A 53 3.16 -1.31 -1.85
C ALA A 53 4.08 -1.80 -2.98
N HIS A 54 3.92 -3.04 -3.46
CA HIS A 54 4.71 -3.58 -4.56
C HIS A 54 3.96 -3.64 -5.89
N LEU A 55 2.66 -3.34 -5.92
CA LEU A 55 1.92 -3.25 -7.18
C LEU A 55 2.43 -2.10 -8.05
N SER A 56 2.47 -2.37 -9.35
CA SER A 56 2.57 -1.32 -10.36
C SER A 56 1.29 -0.49 -10.37
N MET A 57 1.38 0.75 -10.86
CA MET A 57 0.20 1.58 -11.02
C MET A 57 -0.81 1.00 -12.02
N ARG A 58 -0.39 0.15 -12.96
CA ARG A 58 -1.33 -0.56 -13.85
C ARG A 58 -2.15 -1.56 -13.04
N GLU A 59 -1.50 -2.42 -12.26
CA GLU A 59 -2.21 -3.44 -11.46
C GLU A 59 -3.11 -2.81 -10.40
N LEU A 60 -2.70 -1.69 -9.79
CA LEU A 60 -3.52 -0.93 -8.86
C LEU A 60 -4.80 -0.43 -9.54
N VAL A 61 -4.70 0.15 -10.75
CA VAL A 61 -5.87 0.57 -11.52
C VAL A 61 -6.75 -0.63 -11.87
N ASP A 62 -6.16 -1.74 -12.30
CA ASP A 62 -6.90 -2.95 -12.66
C ASP A 62 -7.71 -3.51 -11.48
N ARG A 63 -7.16 -3.48 -10.26
CA ARG A 63 -7.86 -3.87 -9.02
C ARG A 63 -9.12 -3.05 -8.73
N THR A 64 -9.20 -1.81 -9.22
CA THR A 64 -10.41 -0.99 -9.08
C THR A 64 -11.54 -1.37 -10.05
N GLY A 65 -11.24 -2.17 -11.09
CA GLY A 65 -12.17 -2.47 -12.18
C GLY A 65 -12.50 -1.27 -13.08
N LEU A 66 -11.74 -0.17 -12.98
CA LEU A 66 -11.95 1.05 -13.74
C LEU A 66 -11.02 1.15 -14.95
N SER A 67 -11.48 1.86 -15.98
CA SER A 67 -10.56 2.36 -17.01
C SER A 67 -9.64 3.45 -16.42
N GLN A 68 -8.44 3.64 -16.98
CA GLN A 68 -7.54 4.73 -16.57
C GLN A 68 -8.22 6.12 -16.62
N THR A 69 -9.11 6.34 -17.59
CA THR A 69 -9.90 7.59 -17.69
C THR A 69 -10.86 7.76 -16.51
N ALA A 70 -11.58 6.72 -16.12
CA ALA A 70 -12.50 6.76 -14.99
C ALA A 70 -11.74 6.90 -13.66
N PHE A 71 -10.64 6.17 -13.51
CA PHE A 71 -9.73 6.27 -12.37
C PHE A 71 -9.18 7.68 -12.21
N ALA A 72 -8.65 8.27 -13.29
CA ALA A 72 -8.09 9.62 -13.28
C ALA A 72 -9.15 10.67 -12.87
N LYS A 73 -10.35 10.57 -13.43
CA LYS A 73 -11.46 11.48 -13.11
C LYS A 73 -11.89 11.38 -11.65
N ARG A 74 -12.03 10.17 -11.10
CA ARG A 74 -12.45 9.95 -9.72
C ARG A 74 -11.40 10.40 -8.71
N ALA A 75 -10.12 10.12 -8.99
CA ALA A 75 -9.00 10.54 -8.16
C ALA A 75 -8.65 12.04 -8.28
N GLY A 76 -9.24 12.77 -9.23
CA GLY A 76 -8.90 14.18 -9.48
C GLY A 76 -7.49 14.38 -10.06
N ILE A 77 -6.94 13.39 -10.77
CA ILE A 77 -5.58 13.39 -11.32
C ILE A 77 -5.63 13.57 -12.84
N PRO A 78 -4.73 14.36 -13.46
CA PRO A 78 -4.66 14.44 -14.92
C PRO A 78 -4.46 13.06 -15.56
N LEU A 79 -5.26 12.73 -16.57
CA LEU A 79 -5.19 11.42 -17.26
C LEU A 79 -3.78 11.10 -17.76
N ARG A 80 -3.06 12.10 -18.28
CA ARG A 80 -1.68 11.95 -18.76
C ARG A 80 -0.74 11.44 -17.65
N THR A 81 -0.97 11.86 -16.40
CA THR A 81 -0.19 11.42 -15.23
C THR A 81 -0.42 9.95 -14.94
N VAL A 82 -1.70 9.52 -14.88
CA VAL A 82 -2.06 8.10 -14.69
C VAL A 82 -1.50 7.24 -15.81
N GLN A 83 -1.60 7.68 -17.06
CA GLN A 83 -1.03 6.97 -18.22
C GLN A 83 0.48 6.80 -18.11
N ASN A 84 1.21 7.86 -17.72
CA ASN A 84 2.67 7.78 -17.56
C ASN A 84 3.06 6.83 -16.44
N TRP A 85 2.32 6.83 -15.32
CA TRP A 85 2.52 5.88 -14.24
C TRP A 85 2.24 4.44 -14.67
N CYS A 86 1.13 4.17 -15.34
CA CYS A 86 0.79 2.82 -15.82
C CYS A 86 1.74 2.33 -16.93
N ALA A 87 2.34 3.23 -17.70
CA ALA A 87 3.34 2.91 -18.72
C ALA A 87 4.75 2.71 -18.14
N GLY A 88 4.98 3.01 -16.86
CA GLY A 88 6.31 2.99 -16.24
C GLY A 88 7.26 4.08 -16.76
N SER A 89 6.76 5.07 -17.49
CA SER A 89 7.59 6.20 -17.98
C SER A 89 7.85 7.25 -16.89
N ARG A 90 7.11 7.17 -15.78
CA ARG A 90 7.31 7.94 -14.57
C ARG A 90 6.84 7.12 -13.37
N ASP A 91 7.58 7.16 -12.28
CA ASP A 91 7.16 6.52 -11.04
C ASP A 91 6.06 7.31 -10.31
N CYS A 92 5.12 6.59 -9.71
CA CYS A 92 4.15 7.16 -8.80
C CYS A 92 4.75 7.21 -7.39
N PRO A 93 4.81 8.37 -6.72
CA PRO A 93 5.35 8.46 -5.37
C PRO A 93 4.61 7.52 -4.40
N ALA A 94 5.34 6.91 -3.47
CA ALA A 94 4.77 5.93 -2.53
C ALA A 94 3.55 6.46 -1.77
N TYR A 95 3.62 7.68 -1.22
CA TYR A 95 2.50 8.30 -0.51
C TYR A 95 1.28 8.52 -1.41
N VAL A 96 1.47 8.77 -2.71
CA VAL A 96 0.35 8.92 -3.65
C VAL A 96 -0.31 7.57 -3.91
N ARG A 97 0.48 6.50 -4.06
CA ARG A 97 -0.08 5.14 -4.18
C ARG A 97 -0.85 4.73 -2.93
N PHE A 98 -0.35 5.06 -1.74
CA PHE A 98 -1.06 4.87 -0.48
C PHE A 98 -2.42 5.57 -0.51
N LEU A 99 -2.44 6.87 -0.81
CA LEU A 99 -3.68 7.65 -0.86
C LEU A 99 -4.67 7.12 -1.90
N LEU A 100 -4.18 6.62 -3.04
CA LEU A 100 -5.02 5.99 -4.05
C LEU A 100 -5.57 4.65 -3.58
N ALA A 101 -4.74 3.81 -2.95
CA ALA A 101 -5.19 2.53 -2.40
C ALA A 101 -6.27 2.74 -1.32
N GLU A 102 -6.08 3.72 -0.45
CA GLU A 102 -7.07 4.11 0.56
C GLU A 102 -8.35 4.67 -0.08
N HIS A 103 -8.21 5.60 -1.05
CA HIS A 103 -9.34 6.22 -1.75
C HIS A 103 -10.23 5.21 -2.49
N TYR A 104 -9.65 4.11 -2.98
CA TYR A 104 -10.36 3.04 -3.68
C TYR A 104 -10.70 1.84 -2.78
N ASN A 105 -10.53 1.96 -1.46
CA ASN A 105 -10.80 0.90 -0.48
C ASN A 105 -10.10 -0.43 -0.82
N LEU A 106 -8.83 -0.34 -1.23
CA LEU A 106 -7.97 -1.50 -1.47
C LEU A 106 -7.20 -1.93 -0.21
N LEU A 107 -7.11 -1.03 0.79
CA LEU A 107 -6.48 -1.24 2.10
C LEU A 107 -7.50 -1.65 3.16
#